data_AF-A0A967NT76-F1
#
_entry.id   AF-A0A967NT76-F1
#
_cell.length_a   1.000
_cell.length_b   1.000
_cell.length_c   1.000
_cell.angle_alpha   90.00
_cell.angle_beta   90.00
_cell.angle_gamma   90.00
#
_symmetry.space_group_name_H-M   'P 1'
#
loop_
_entity.id
_entity.type
_entity.pdbx_description
1 polymer ?
#
loop_
_entity_poly.entity_id
_entity_poly.type
_entity_poly.pdbx_seq_one_letter_code
_entity_poly.pdbx_strand_id
1 'polypeptide(L)'
;MAQAYGADSYIWGMLSDKNAGVYSQAASHPNPNVTQQVFIGLEKMKAPGYKIGEADTKTLTAAFYDLYGKDAFPAQDATDIYNAAIAYYTASREPGSVASISDFKKALQDVTGQVVSINGGRTVLPFDVNEDDFEAYFDGMTAEELQIISPMDRTQQQIDNTLDYIRNGRYKQVRGNNAYIVVDKSGKTSLFNADGTPMTFIVNTDSVANIVSEEQRRRSAARQRMVDASIPTVIPFAGTVGEYSVGTFEKQ
;
A
#
# COMPACT_ATOMS: atom_id res chain seq x y z
N MET A 1 -2.00 -21.51 -2.58
CA MET A 1 -1.30 -22.78 -2.91
C MET A 1 0.19 -22.78 -2.55
N ALA A 2 0.95 -21.69 -2.68
CA ALA A 2 2.35 -21.62 -2.23
C ALA A 2 2.55 -21.89 -0.72
N GLN A 3 1.56 -21.52 0.11
CA GLN A 3 1.51 -21.85 1.54
C GLN A 3 1.27 -23.34 1.85
N ALA A 4 0.81 -24.15 0.87
CA ALA A 4 0.44 -25.54 1.12
C ALA A 4 1.53 -26.56 0.76
N TYR A 5 2.46 -26.22 -0.15
CA TYR A 5 3.36 -27.24 -0.73
C TYR A 5 4.86 -26.88 -0.74
N GLY A 6 5.27 -25.69 -0.30
CA GLY A 6 6.69 -25.28 -0.25
C GLY A 6 7.34 -25.16 -1.65
N ALA A 7 8.42 -24.38 -1.78
CA ALA A 7 9.06 -24.11 -3.08
C ALA A 7 9.75 -25.34 -3.71
N ASP A 8 10.00 -26.39 -2.93
CA ASP A 8 10.73 -27.61 -3.35
C ASP A 8 9.82 -28.78 -3.77
N SER A 9 8.50 -28.56 -3.89
CA SER A 9 7.58 -29.62 -4.30
C SER A 9 7.77 -30.00 -5.77
N TYR A 10 7.71 -31.30 -6.08
CA TYR A 10 7.70 -31.86 -7.45
C TYR A 10 6.66 -31.19 -8.38
N ILE A 11 5.56 -30.67 -7.81
CA ILE A 11 4.54 -29.91 -8.55
C ILE A 11 5.09 -28.56 -9.03
N TRP A 12 5.95 -27.89 -8.27
CA TRP A 12 6.62 -26.66 -8.70
C TRP A 12 7.63 -26.90 -9.82
N GLY A 13 8.38 -28.01 -9.78
CA GLY A 13 9.27 -28.41 -10.87
C GLY A 13 8.54 -28.73 -12.18
N MET A 14 7.26 -29.13 -12.12
CA MET A 14 6.41 -29.28 -13.32
C MET A 14 5.82 -27.96 -13.83
N LEU A 15 5.77 -26.91 -13.00
CA LEU A 15 5.24 -25.59 -13.34
C LEU A 15 6.35 -24.62 -13.79
N SER A 16 7.58 -24.73 -13.27
CA SER A 16 8.68 -23.77 -13.50
C SER A 16 8.99 -23.55 -14.98
N ASP A 17 8.90 -24.61 -15.78
CA ASP A 17 9.21 -24.58 -17.22
C ASP A 17 7.97 -24.25 -18.08
N LYS A 18 6.82 -23.95 -17.46
CA LYS A 18 5.49 -23.82 -18.12
C LYS A 18 4.65 -22.67 -17.57
N ASN A 19 5.19 -21.45 -17.49
CA ASN A 19 4.49 -20.27 -16.93
C ASN A 19 4.21 -20.35 -15.42
N ALA A 20 5.08 -20.95 -14.61
CA ALA A 20 4.93 -21.01 -13.14
C ALA A 20 4.56 -19.67 -12.50
N GLY A 21 5.18 -18.58 -12.95
CA GLY A 21 4.90 -17.25 -12.42
C GLY A 21 3.45 -16.82 -12.67
N VAL A 22 2.92 -17.09 -13.87
CA VAL A 22 1.51 -16.83 -14.22
C VAL A 22 0.55 -17.68 -13.39
N TYR A 23 0.85 -18.97 -13.25
CA TYR A 23 0.05 -19.87 -12.40
C TYR A 23 0.09 -19.45 -10.93
N SER A 24 1.27 -19.04 -10.43
CA SER A 24 1.43 -18.53 -9.07
C SER A 24 0.62 -17.25 -8.87
N GLN A 25 0.73 -16.28 -9.78
CA GLN A 25 -0.01 -15.02 -9.73
C GLN A 25 -1.52 -15.25 -9.71
N ALA A 26 -2.03 -16.11 -10.60
CA ALA A 26 -3.45 -16.44 -10.67
C ALA A 26 -3.94 -17.16 -9.41
N ALA A 27 -3.15 -18.11 -8.88
CA ALA A 27 -3.51 -18.90 -7.71
C ALA A 27 -3.40 -18.15 -6.38
N SER A 28 -2.68 -17.03 -6.34
CA SER A 28 -2.64 -16.11 -5.18
C SER A 28 -3.68 -15.01 -5.26
N HIS A 29 -4.44 -14.92 -6.35
CA HIS A 29 -5.39 -13.83 -6.55
C HIS A 29 -6.57 -13.94 -5.57
N PRO A 30 -7.00 -12.83 -4.92
CA PRO A 30 -8.08 -12.87 -3.94
C PRO A 30 -9.47 -13.13 -4.56
N ASN A 31 -9.65 -12.73 -5.83
CA ASN A 31 -10.89 -12.98 -6.57
C ASN A 31 -10.83 -14.31 -7.36
N PRO A 32 -11.62 -15.33 -7.01
CA PRO A 32 -11.59 -16.64 -7.67
C PRO A 32 -12.07 -16.59 -9.13
N ASN A 33 -12.91 -15.61 -9.49
CA ASN A 33 -13.33 -15.44 -10.88
C ASN A 33 -12.14 -15.01 -11.75
N VAL A 34 -11.26 -14.16 -11.23
CA VAL A 34 -10.04 -13.76 -11.95
C VAL A 34 -9.11 -14.95 -12.14
N THR A 35 -8.89 -15.74 -11.10
CA THR A 35 -8.13 -17.00 -11.19
C THR A 35 -8.70 -17.91 -12.27
N GLN A 36 -10.02 -18.13 -12.27
CA GLN A 36 -10.68 -18.99 -13.26
C GLN A 36 -10.50 -18.46 -14.69
N GLN A 37 -10.69 -17.15 -14.90
CA GLN A 37 -10.52 -16.55 -16.23
C GLN A 37 -9.07 -16.66 -16.71
N VAL A 38 -8.07 -16.43 -15.86
CA VAL A 38 -6.66 -16.64 -16.24
C VAL A 38 -6.44 -18.08 -16.70
N PHE A 39 -6.95 -19.08 -15.98
CA PHE A 39 -6.79 -20.48 -16.38
C PHE A 39 -7.53 -20.84 -17.67
N ILE A 40 -8.77 -20.35 -17.87
CA ILE A 40 -9.50 -20.52 -19.14
C ILE A 40 -8.71 -19.91 -20.29
N GLY A 41 -8.16 -18.72 -20.09
CA GLY A 41 -7.31 -18.03 -21.05
C GLY A 41 -6.07 -18.83 -21.43
N LEU A 42 -5.34 -19.35 -20.43
CA LEU A 42 -4.16 -20.19 -20.65
C LEU A 42 -4.49 -21.45 -21.46
N GLU A 43 -5.64 -22.08 -21.22
CA GLU A 43 -6.08 -23.24 -22.01
C GLU A 43 -6.47 -22.83 -23.44
N LYS A 44 -7.19 -21.73 -23.63
CA LYS A 44 -7.49 -21.18 -24.96
C LYS A 44 -6.24 -20.87 -25.76
N MET A 45 -5.22 -20.30 -25.12
CA MET A 45 -3.95 -19.96 -25.77
C MET A 45 -3.15 -21.18 -26.26
N LYS A 46 -3.41 -22.38 -25.71
CA LYS A 46 -2.81 -23.65 -26.16
C LYS A 46 -3.51 -24.23 -27.39
N ALA A 47 -4.71 -23.75 -27.74
CA ALA A 47 -5.48 -24.29 -28.84
C ALA A 47 -4.74 -24.10 -30.19
N PRO A 48 -4.72 -25.13 -31.06
CA PRO A 48 -4.11 -25.01 -32.38
C PRO A 48 -4.70 -23.84 -33.17
N GLY A 49 -3.84 -22.94 -33.66
CA GLY A 49 -4.26 -21.76 -34.43
C GLY A 49 -4.56 -20.51 -33.60
N TYR A 50 -4.56 -20.59 -32.25
CA TYR A 50 -4.62 -19.40 -31.43
C TYR A 50 -3.29 -18.64 -31.49
N LYS A 51 -3.32 -17.40 -31.99
CA LYS A 51 -2.19 -16.46 -31.96
C LYS A 51 -2.71 -15.05 -31.74
N ILE A 52 -2.06 -14.34 -30.82
CA ILE A 52 -2.16 -12.88 -30.77
C ILE A 52 -1.31 -12.35 -31.91
N GLY A 53 -1.87 -11.51 -32.79
CA GLY A 53 -1.14 -10.93 -33.90
C GLY A 53 0.08 -10.14 -33.41
N GLU A 54 1.12 -10.02 -34.23
CA GLU A 54 2.33 -9.26 -33.85
C GLU A 54 2.02 -7.78 -33.57
N ALA A 55 1.13 -7.18 -34.37
CA ALA A 55 0.66 -5.82 -34.17
C ALA A 55 -0.09 -5.66 -32.83
N ASP A 56 -0.95 -6.61 -32.48
CA ASP A 56 -1.65 -6.63 -31.20
C ASP A 56 -0.66 -6.79 -30.05
N THR A 57 0.30 -7.71 -30.17
CA THR A 57 1.35 -7.89 -29.15
C THR A 57 2.09 -6.58 -28.87
N LYS A 58 2.50 -5.84 -29.92
CA LYS A 58 3.15 -4.53 -29.76
C LYS A 58 2.25 -3.53 -29.04
N THR A 59 0.98 -3.45 -29.44
CA THR A 59 -0.01 -2.56 -28.85
C THR A 59 -0.28 -2.88 -27.37
N LEU A 60 -0.45 -4.15 -27.03
CA LEU A 60 -0.72 -4.60 -25.66
C LEU A 60 0.50 -4.39 -24.75
N THR A 61 1.71 -4.69 -25.23
CA THR A 61 2.95 -4.38 -24.51
C THR A 61 3.10 -2.88 -24.27
N ALA A 62 2.78 -2.03 -25.24
CA ALA A 62 2.80 -0.58 -25.05
C ALA A 62 1.78 -0.13 -23.99
N ALA A 63 0.57 -0.70 -24.01
CA ALA A 63 -0.47 -0.40 -23.03
C ALA A 63 -0.07 -0.81 -21.59
N PHE A 64 0.66 -1.92 -21.43
CA PHE A 64 1.23 -2.34 -20.15
C PHE A 64 2.17 -1.28 -19.57
N TYR A 65 3.17 -0.86 -20.34
CA TYR A 65 4.15 0.13 -19.88
C TYR A 65 3.56 1.54 -19.77
N ASP A 66 2.54 1.87 -20.57
CA ASP A 66 1.79 3.11 -20.41
C ASP A 66 1.05 3.16 -19.07
N LEU A 67 0.50 2.03 -18.61
CA LEU A 67 -0.20 1.94 -17.32
C LEU A 67 0.76 1.93 -16.14
N TYR A 68 1.69 0.97 -16.06
CA TYR A 68 2.55 0.79 -14.88
C TYR A 68 3.83 1.62 -14.94
N GLY A 69 4.34 1.96 -16.13
CA GLY A 69 5.72 2.40 -16.31
C GLY A 69 6.70 1.22 -16.34
N LYS A 70 7.95 1.49 -16.74
CA LYS A 70 8.97 0.44 -16.90
C LYS A 70 9.53 -0.09 -15.58
N ASP A 71 9.46 0.71 -14.52
CA ASP A 71 10.16 0.44 -13.26
C ASP A 71 9.24 0.02 -12.11
N ALA A 72 7.94 -0.14 -12.38
CA ALA A 72 6.94 -0.52 -11.38
C ALA A 72 7.22 -1.90 -10.78
N PHE A 73 7.65 -2.84 -11.60
CA PHE A 73 7.91 -4.22 -11.20
C PHE A 73 9.34 -4.66 -11.57
N PRO A 74 9.93 -5.62 -10.85
CA PRO A 74 11.05 -6.41 -11.35
C PRO A 74 10.73 -7.04 -12.72
N ALA A 75 11.74 -7.26 -13.56
CA ALA A 75 11.53 -7.72 -14.95
C ALA A 75 10.76 -9.06 -15.06
N GLN A 76 11.04 -10.00 -14.15
CA GLN A 76 10.32 -11.28 -14.12
C GLN A 76 8.85 -11.08 -13.72
N ASP A 77 8.60 -10.35 -12.64
CA ASP A 77 7.24 -10.05 -12.17
C ASP A 77 6.43 -9.30 -13.24
N ALA A 78 7.04 -8.33 -13.94
CA ALA A 78 6.41 -7.63 -15.06
C ALA A 78 5.97 -8.61 -16.16
N THR A 79 6.82 -9.60 -16.48
CA THR A 79 6.53 -10.62 -17.49
C THR A 79 5.39 -11.53 -17.04
N ASP A 80 5.41 -11.98 -15.79
CA ASP A 80 4.40 -12.87 -15.23
C ASP A 80 3.03 -12.18 -15.13
N ILE A 81 3.01 -10.92 -14.69
CA ILE A 81 1.81 -10.08 -14.67
C ILE A 81 1.27 -9.86 -16.08
N TYR A 82 2.13 -9.47 -17.02
CA TYR A 82 1.73 -9.24 -18.41
C TYR A 82 1.10 -10.50 -19.01
N ASN A 83 1.72 -11.66 -18.83
CA ASN A 83 1.21 -12.93 -19.34
C ASN A 83 -0.09 -13.36 -18.63
N ALA A 84 -0.22 -13.13 -17.33
CA ALA A 84 -1.46 -13.37 -16.59
C ALA A 84 -2.62 -12.50 -17.12
N ALA A 85 -2.36 -11.22 -17.37
CA ALA A 85 -3.34 -10.31 -17.94
C ALA A 85 -3.70 -10.68 -19.39
N ILE A 86 -2.73 -11.11 -20.20
CA ILE A 86 -2.99 -11.62 -21.55
C ILE A 86 -3.90 -12.85 -21.50
N ALA A 87 -3.66 -13.78 -20.57
CA ALA A 87 -4.51 -14.93 -20.39
C ALA A 87 -5.93 -14.53 -19.94
N TYR A 88 -6.06 -13.69 -18.90
CA TYR A 88 -7.36 -13.16 -18.47
C TYR A 88 -8.12 -12.50 -19.62
N TYR A 89 -7.43 -11.62 -20.35
CA TYR A 89 -7.97 -10.91 -21.51
C TYR A 89 -8.39 -11.86 -22.64
N THR A 90 -7.67 -12.96 -22.83
CA THR A 90 -8.00 -13.99 -23.83
C THR A 90 -9.23 -14.79 -23.47
N ALA A 91 -9.50 -15.00 -22.18
CA ALA A 91 -10.56 -15.87 -21.71
C ALA A 91 -11.95 -15.48 -22.25
N SER A 92 -12.21 -14.18 -22.38
CA SER A 92 -13.47 -13.60 -22.87
C SER A 92 -13.52 -13.40 -24.39
N ARG A 93 -12.44 -13.71 -25.12
CA ARG A 93 -12.30 -13.36 -26.54
C ARG A 93 -12.32 -14.58 -27.45
N GLU A 94 -12.83 -14.35 -28.65
CA GLU A 94 -12.76 -15.30 -29.77
C GLU A 94 -11.44 -15.12 -30.53
N PRO A 95 -10.86 -16.20 -31.07
CA PRO A 95 -9.65 -16.12 -31.90
C PRO A 95 -9.83 -15.16 -33.08
N GLY A 96 -8.84 -14.29 -33.33
CA GLY A 96 -8.85 -13.35 -34.46
C GLY A 96 -9.60 -12.03 -34.23
N SER A 97 -10.13 -11.80 -33.03
CA SER A 97 -10.75 -10.51 -32.68
C SER A 97 -9.72 -9.37 -32.53
N VAL A 98 -10.07 -8.16 -32.98
CA VAL A 98 -9.20 -6.95 -32.92
C VAL A 98 -8.95 -6.51 -31.48
N ALA A 99 -7.68 -6.35 -31.09
CA ALA A 99 -7.33 -5.99 -29.72
C ALA A 99 -7.92 -4.64 -29.26
N SER A 100 -8.55 -4.66 -28.08
CA SER A 100 -9.07 -3.51 -27.35
C SER A 100 -8.10 -3.14 -26.23
N ILE A 101 -7.45 -1.99 -26.37
CA ILE A 101 -6.52 -1.46 -25.37
C ILE A 101 -7.22 -1.22 -24.02
N SER A 102 -8.45 -0.70 -24.05
CA SER A 102 -9.22 -0.42 -22.83
C SER A 102 -9.55 -1.69 -22.06
N ASP A 103 -9.92 -2.76 -22.76
CA ASP A 103 -10.27 -4.03 -22.11
C ASP A 103 -9.03 -4.76 -21.62
N PHE A 104 -7.90 -4.60 -22.31
CA PHE A 104 -6.62 -5.09 -21.81
C PHE A 104 -6.15 -4.33 -20.56
N LYS A 105 -6.31 -3.00 -20.50
CA LYS A 105 -6.02 -2.22 -19.29
C LYS A 105 -6.89 -2.63 -18.10
N LYS A 106 -8.16 -2.94 -18.33
CA LYS A 106 -9.03 -3.53 -17.29
C LYS A 106 -8.52 -4.90 -16.85
N ALA A 107 -8.16 -5.78 -17.79
CA ALA A 107 -7.58 -7.09 -17.48
C ALA A 107 -6.30 -6.97 -16.64
N LEU A 108 -5.46 -5.98 -16.92
CA LEU A 108 -4.27 -5.69 -16.12
C LEU A 108 -4.64 -5.31 -14.68
N GLN A 109 -5.55 -4.36 -14.50
CA GLN A 109 -6.02 -3.94 -13.18
C GLN A 109 -6.76 -5.05 -12.43
N ASP A 110 -7.52 -5.88 -13.12
CA ASP A 110 -8.20 -7.04 -12.54
C ASP A 110 -7.21 -8.09 -12.03
N VAL A 111 -6.02 -8.21 -12.65
CA VAL A 111 -4.98 -9.18 -12.28
C VAL A 111 -4.02 -8.65 -11.22
N THR A 112 -3.77 -7.34 -11.18
CA THR A 112 -2.76 -6.74 -10.27
C THR A 112 -3.32 -5.90 -9.15
N GLY A 113 -4.52 -5.36 -9.31
CA GLY A 113 -5.03 -4.26 -8.50
C GLY A 113 -4.89 -2.90 -9.22
N GLN A 114 -5.42 -1.87 -8.58
CA GLN A 114 -5.43 -0.51 -9.13
C GLN A 114 -4.04 0.13 -9.09
N VAL A 115 -3.73 0.95 -10.10
CA VAL A 115 -2.48 1.72 -10.17
C VAL A 115 -2.80 3.18 -9.90
N VAL A 116 -2.09 3.76 -8.95
CA VAL A 116 -2.24 5.16 -8.54
C VAL A 116 -0.91 5.90 -8.61
N SER A 117 -0.98 7.23 -8.63
CA SER A 117 0.19 8.09 -8.79
C SER A 117 0.41 8.94 -7.54
N ILE A 118 1.17 8.40 -6.59
CA ILE A 118 1.43 9.02 -5.28
C ILE A 118 2.87 9.53 -5.25
N ASN A 119 3.08 10.76 -4.76
CA ASN A 119 4.41 11.38 -4.64
C ASN A 119 5.24 11.36 -5.96
N GLY A 120 4.54 11.46 -7.09
CA GLY A 120 5.14 11.43 -8.43
C GLY A 120 5.75 10.07 -8.82
N GLY A 121 5.39 8.99 -8.11
CA GLY A 121 5.67 7.60 -8.47
C GLY A 121 4.37 6.85 -8.74
N ARG A 122 4.43 5.82 -9.60
CA ARG A 122 3.30 4.90 -9.81
C ARG A 122 3.44 3.71 -8.88
N THR A 123 2.35 3.34 -8.22
CA THR A 123 2.31 2.17 -7.34
C THR A 123 1.01 1.40 -7.52
N VAL A 124 1.06 0.10 -7.22
CA VAL A 124 -0.10 -0.77 -7.27
C VAL A 124 -0.66 -0.91 -5.88
N LEU A 125 -1.96 -0.64 -5.71
CA LEU A 125 -2.66 -0.75 -4.44
C LEU A 125 -2.99 -2.21 -4.11
N PRO A 126 -3.07 -2.56 -2.81
CA PRO A 126 -3.78 -3.76 -2.38
C PRO A 126 -5.22 -3.77 -2.91
N PHE A 127 -5.76 -4.94 -3.23
CA PHE A 127 -7.11 -5.06 -3.80
C PHE A 127 -8.23 -4.52 -2.90
N ASP A 128 -8.01 -4.51 -1.60
CA ASP A 128 -8.96 -4.12 -0.56
C ASP A 128 -8.69 -2.73 0.03
N VAL A 129 -7.71 -1.99 -0.50
CA VAL A 129 -7.29 -0.68 0.00
C VAL A 129 -7.42 0.36 -1.12
N ASN A 130 -8.10 1.47 -0.84
CA ASN A 130 -8.20 2.60 -1.78
C ASN A 130 -7.00 3.55 -1.64
N GLU A 131 -6.89 4.53 -2.55
CA GLU A 131 -5.79 5.49 -2.59
C GLU A 131 -5.66 6.31 -1.30
N ASP A 132 -6.77 6.88 -0.82
CA ASP A 132 -6.80 7.72 0.39
C ASP A 132 -6.32 6.93 1.63
N ASP A 133 -6.80 5.70 1.79
CA ASP A 133 -6.42 4.81 2.88
C ASP A 133 -4.95 4.38 2.80
N PHE A 134 -4.45 4.16 1.58
CA PHE A 134 -3.06 3.83 1.34
C PHE A 134 -2.14 5.00 1.68
N GLU A 135 -2.48 6.22 1.27
CA GLU A 135 -1.74 7.43 1.64
C GLU A 135 -1.79 7.66 3.15
N ALA A 136 -2.98 7.55 3.76
CA ALA A 136 -3.17 7.73 5.20
C ALA A 136 -2.32 6.76 6.03
N TYR A 137 -2.10 5.53 5.55
CA TYR A 137 -1.20 4.59 6.22
C TYR A 137 0.24 5.10 6.34
N PHE A 138 0.80 5.67 5.26
CA PHE A 138 2.16 6.20 5.29
C PHE A 138 2.24 7.56 5.99
N ASP A 139 1.25 8.42 5.78
CA ASP A 139 1.18 9.75 6.39
C ASP A 139 0.98 9.70 7.91
N GLY A 140 0.10 8.81 8.36
CA GLY A 140 -0.23 8.60 9.76
C GLY A 140 0.85 7.90 10.57
N MET A 141 1.89 7.35 9.92
CA MET A 141 2.90 6.52 10.56
C MET A 141 3.64 7.25 11.69
N THR A 142 3.78 6.57 12.82
CA THR A 142 4.37 7.10 14.04
C THR A 142 5.77 6.56 14.32
N ALA A 143 6.47 7.18 15.28
CA ALA A 143 7.75 6.68 15.78
C ALA A 143 7.62 5.27 16.37
N GLU A 144 6.53 5.01 17.11
CA GLU A 144 6.27 3.71 17.72
C GLU A 144 6.07 2.62 16.67
N GLU A 145 5.30 2.91 15.61
CA GLU A 145 5.05 1.97 14.52
C GLU A 145 6.30 1.73 13.68
N LEU A 146 7.06 2.79 13.41
CA LEU A 146 8.36 2.66 12.75
C LEU A 146 9.31 1.76 13.56
N GLN A 147 9.27 1.84 14.90
CA GLN A 147 10.07 0.98 15.77
C GLN A 147 9.60 -0.48 15.74
N ILE A 148 8.29 -0.73 15.57
CA ILE A 148 7.76 -2.09 15.40
C ILE A 148 8.20 -2.67 14.06
N ILE A 149 8.12 -1.89 12.97
CA ILE A 149 8.50 -2.31 11.62
C ILE A 149 10.02 -2.50 11.51
N SER A 150 10.78 -1.61 12.13
CA SER A 150 12.23 -1.58 12.08
C SER A 150 12.80 -1.27 13.46
N PRO A 151 13.02 -2.29 14.31
CA PRO A 151 13.51 -2.12 15.67
C PRO A 151 15.01 -1.78 15.66
N MET A 152 15.32 -0.51 15.42
CA MET A 152 16.69 0.01 15.47
C MET A 152 16.78 1.08 16.55
N ASP A 153 17.92 1.15 17.24
CA ASP A 153 18.22 2.28 18.10
C ASP A 153 18.47 3.52 17.23
N ARG A 154 17.55 4.47 17.27
CA ARG A 154 17.60 5.73 16.55
C ARG A 154 17.47 6.88 17.53
N THR A 155 18.21 7.96 17.26
CA THR A 155 17.94 9.25 17.91
C THR A 155 16.61 9.83 17.41
N GLN A 156 16.00 10.73 18.18
CA GLN A 156 14.75 11.38 17.75
C GLN A 156 14.88 12.05 16.36
N GLN A 157 16.01 12.71 16.10
CA GLN A 157 16.27 13.32 14.79
C GLN A 157 16.31 12.29 13.65
N GLN A 158 16.86 11.09 13.89
CA GLN A 158 16.88 10.03 12.89
C GLN A 158 15.48 9.45 12.65
N ILE A 159 14.67 9.34 13.70
CA ILE A 159 13.26 8.95 13.59
C ILE A 159 12.50 9.96 12.73
N ASP A 160 12.61 11.25 13.05
CA ASP A 160 11.91 12.33 12.35
C ASP A 160 12.29 12.37 10.87
N ASN A 161 13.58 12.27 10.55
CA ASN A 161 14.07 12.21 9.17
C ASN A 161 13.57 10.96 8.42
N THR A 162 13.45 9.82 9.11
CA THR A 162 12.96 8.57 8.51
C THR A 162 11.47 8.66 8.23
N LEU A 163 10.68 9.21 9.16
CA LEU A 163 9.25 9.45 8.96
C LEU A 163 9.00 10.45 7.82
N ASP A 164 9.78 11.54 7.75
CA ASP A 164 9.69 12.48 6.63
C ASP A 164 9.98 11.80 5.28
N TYR A 165 10.99 10.93 5.24
CA TYR A 165 11.30 10.14 4.06
C TYR A 165 10.16 9.18 3.69
N ILE A 166 9.53 8.52 4.67
CA ILE A 166 8.41 7.61 4.45
C ILE A 166 7.20 8.34 3.84
N ARG A 167 6.87 9.52 4.37
CA ARG A 167 5.70 10.31 3.92
C ARG A 167 5.90 10.94 2.55
N ASN A 168 7.12 11.36 2.23
CA ASN A 168 7.42 12.08 0.98
C ASN A 168 8.07 11.21 -0.11
N GLY A 169 8.36 9.95 0.20
CA GLY A 169 8.99 9.00 -0.71
C GLY A 169 8.00 8.42 -1.72
N ARG A 170 8.54 7.66 -2.68
CA ARG A 170 7.74 6.87 -3.62
C ARG A 170 7.56 5.46 -3.08
N TYR A 171 6.39 4.90 -3.28
CA TYR A 171 6.04 3.56 -2.81
C TYR A 171 6.21 2.54 -3.92
N LYS A 172 7.06 1.54 -3.71
CA LYS A 172 7.26 0.46 -4.67
C LYS A 172 6.84 -0.86 -4.08
N GLN A 173 5.90 -1.54 -4.75
CA GLN A 173 5.51 -2.89 -4.38
C GLN A 173 6.69 -3.84 -4.62
N VAL A 174 6.91 -4.74 -3.68
CA VAL A 174 7.94 -5.79 -3.76
C VAL A 174 7.30 -7.15 -3.53
N ARG A 175 8.07 -8.21 -3.79
CA ARG A 175 7.60 -9.57 -3.57
C ARG A 175 7.22 -9.78 -2.11
N GLY A 176 5.97 -10.18 -1.89
CA GLY A 176 5.39 -10.38 -0.57
C GLY A 176 3.92 -9.97 -0.60
N ASN A 177 3.10 -10.55 0.27
CA ASN A 177 1.66 -10.24 0.30
C ASN A 177 1.46 -8.78 0.73
N ASN A 178 1.11 -7.92 -0.22
CA ASN A 178 0.99 -6.46 -0.06
C ASN A 178 2.22 -5.81 0.61
N ALA A 179 3.41 -6.22 0.18
CA ALA A 179 4.68 -5.70 0.69
C ALA A 179 5.18 -4.52 -0.15
N TYR A 180 5.63 -3.46 0.52
CA TYR A 180 6.10 -2.23 -0.10
C TYR A 180 7.44 -1.79 0.49
N ILE A 181 8.26 -1.14 -0.32
CA ILE A 181 9.41 -0.36 0.13
C ILE A 181 9.19 1.10 -0.21
N VAL A 182 9.81 1.98 0.59
CA VAL A 182 9.88 3.41 0.26
C VAL A 182 11.21 3.69 -0.42
N VAL A 183 11.14 4.35 -1.57
CA VAL A 183 12.31 4.83 -2.32
C VAL A 183 12.29 6.34 -2.47
N ASP A 184 13.45 6.91 -2.75
CA ASP A 184 13.58 8.35 -2.97
C ASP A 184 12.88 8.79 -4.26
N LYS A 185 12.80 10.10 -4.51
CA LYS A 185 12.19 10.63 -5.74
C LYS A 185 12.92 10.20 -7.02
N SER A 186 14.18 9.75 -6.94
CA SER A 186 14.87 9.15 -8.09
C SER A 186 14.56 7.66 -8.28
N GLY A 187 13.98 7.00 -7.28
CA GLY A 187 13.66 5.57 -7.29
C GLY A 187 14.86 4.65 -7.06
N LYS A 188 15.99 5.17 -6.59
CA LYS A 188 17.29 4.46 -6.52
C LYS A 188 17.72 4.10 -5.12
N THR A 189 17.37 4.92 -4.14
CA THR A 189 17.72 4.70 -2.74
C THR A 189 16.49 4.26 -1.99
N SER A 190 16.63 3.28 -1.09
CA SER A 190 15.58 2.81 -0.19
C SER A 190 16.03 2.89 1.26
N LEU A 191 15.07 2.81 2.19
CA LEU A 191 15.36 2.59 3.60
C LEU A 191 15.77 1.13 3.86
N PHE A 192 16.69 0.94 4.79
CA PHE A 192 17.19 -0.37 5.20
C PHE A 192 17.10 -0.54 6.72
N ASN A 193 16.91 -1.79 7.14
CA ASN A 193 17.02 -2.23 8.52
C ASN A 193 18.49 -2.33 8.94
N ALA A 194 18.75 -2.53 10.24
CA ALA A 194 20.09 -2.68 10.79
C ALA A 194 20.87 -3.88 10.21
N ASP A 195 20.15 -4.93 9.80
CA ASP A 195 20.69 -6.13 9.18
C ASP A 195 21.01 -5.96 7.67
N GLY A 196 20.76 -4.78 7.11
CA GLY A 196 20.99 -4.49 5.70
C GLY A 196 19.87 -4.97 4.76
N THR A 197 18.76 -5.48 5.29
CA THR A 197 17.57 -5.80 4.49
C THR A 197 16.75 -4.54 4.19
N PRO A 198 16.08 -4.43 3.03
CA PRO A 198 15.17 -3.32 2.76
C PRO A 198 14.04 -3.25 3.79
N MET A 199 13.78 -2.05 4.30
CA MET A 199 12.64 -1.82 5.19
C MET A 199 11.34 -2.02 4.41
N THR A 200 10.53 -2.99 4.85
CA THR A 200 9.32 -3.42 4.16
C THR A 200 8.07 -3.10 4.98
N PHE A 201 7.06 -2.58 4.31
CA PHE A 201 5.78 -2.18 4.88
C PHE A 201 4.69 -3.11 4.34
N ILE A 202 3.89 -3.70 5.22
CA ILE A 202 2.74 -4.52 4.83
C ILE A 202 1.49 -3.65 4.90
N VAL A 203 0.82 -3.47 3.75
CA VAL A 203 -0.36 -2.62 3.65
C VAL A 203 -1.60 -3.47 3.37
N ASN A 204 -2.55 -3.49 4.29
CA ASN A 204 -3.84 -4.13 4.12
C ASN A 204 -4.88 -3.37 4.95
N THR A 205 -6.15 -3.77 4.84
CA THR A 205 -7.25 -3.16 5.59
C THR A 205 -7.01 -3.11 7.10
N ASP A 206 -6.43 -4.16 7.70
CA ASP A 206 -6.12 -4.19 9.14
C ASP A 206 -5.01 -3.20 9.51
N SER A 207 -3.93 -3.14 8.72
CA SER A 207 -2.81 -2.24 8.99
C SER A 207 -3.22 -0.78 8.84
N VAL A 208 -4.00 -0.45 7.80
CA VAL A 208 -4.58 0.89 7.59
C VAL A 208 -5.47 1.26 8.77
N ALA A 209 -6.43 0.40 9.14
CA ALA A 209 -7.38 0.70 10.21
C ALA A 209 -6.69 1.00 11.54
N ASN A 210 -5.61 0.28 11.85
CA ASN A 210 -4.80 0.53 13.03
C ASN A 210 -4.21 1.95 13.02
N ILE A 211 -3.52 2.35 11.93
CA ILE A 211 -2.93 3.69 11.79
C ILE A 211 -3.99 4.78 11.92
N VAL A 212 -5.08 4.66 11.15
CA VAL A 212 -6.15 5.67 11.11
C VAL A 212 -6.81 5.80 12.48
N SER A 213 -7.04 4.69 13.18
CA SER A 213 -7.64 4.72 14.52
C SER A 213 -6.76 5.41 15.56
N GLU A 214 -5.44 5.20 15.49
CA GLU A 214 -4.47 5.87 16.36
C GLU A 214 -4.40 7.37 16.08
N GLU A 215 -4.44 7.76 14.81
CA GLU A 215 -4.47 9.17 14.43
C GLU A 215 -5.74 9.87 14.95
N GLN A 216 -6.90 9.24 14.81
CA GLN A 216 -8.17 9.77 15.32
C GLN A 216 -8.18 9.90 16.85
N ARG A 217 -7.63 8.91 17.58
CA ARG A 217 -7.46 8.97 19.03
C ARG A 217 -6.58 10.16 19.44
N ARG A 218 -5.47 10.38 18.73
CA ARG A 218 -4.54 11.50 18.98
C ARG A 218 -5.21 12.86 18.74
N ARG A 219 -5.91 13.03 17.61
CA ARG A 219 -6.64 14.27 17.29
C ARG A 219 -7.70 14.58 18.35
N SER A 220 -8.41 13.55 18.83
CA SER A 220 -9.43 13.69 19.87
C SER A 220 -8.81 14.08 21.23
N ALA A 221 -7.72 13.43 21.63
CA ALA A 221 -7.00 13.76 22.85
C ALA A 221 -6.39 15.18 22.81
N ALA A 222 -5.83 15.58 21.67
CA ALA A 222 -5.29 16.93 21.48
C ALA A 222 -6.39 18.01 21.59
N ARG A 223 -7.55 17.78 20.95
CA ARG A 223 -8.72 18.66 21.10
C ARG A 223 -9.17 18.76 22.55
N GLN A 224 -9.23 17.65 23.26
CA GLN A 224 -9.65 17.64 24.67
C GLN A 224 -8.66 18.39 25.57
N ARG A 225 -7.34 18.25 25.33
CA ARG A 225 -6.33 19.07 26.02
C ARG A 225 -6.46 20.57 25.73
N MET A 226 -6.83 20.96 24.50
CA MET A 226 -7.08 22.37 24.18
C MET A 226 -8.32 22.91 24.90
N VAL A 227 -9.38 22.09 25.04
CA VAL A 227 -10.57 22.45 25.83
C VAL A 227 -10.21 22.60 27.30
N ASP A 228 -9.47 21.65 27.89
CA ASP A 228 -9.07 21.72 29.30
C ASP A 228 -8.14 22.91 29.59
N ALA A 229 -7.22 23.24 28.67
CA ALA A 229 -6.33 24.38 28.79
C ALA A 229 -7.02 25.75 28.60
N SER A 230 -8.25 25.78 28.09
CA SER A 230 -9.05 27.00 27.91
C SER A 230 -10.07 27.23 29.03
N ILE A 231 -10.14 26.35 30.03
CA ILE A 231 -10.87 26.61 31.28
C ILE A 231 -9.98 27.50 32.17
N PRO A 232 -10.34 28.78 32.42
CA PRO A 232 -9.55 29.64 33.29
C PRO A 232 -9.55 29.05 34.70
N THR A 233 -8.36 28.86 35.27
CA THR A 233 -8.18 28.50 36.67
C THR A 233 -8.88 29.55 37.53
N VAL A 234 -10.01 29.20 38.14
CA VAL A 234 -10.67 30.04 39.14
C VAL A 234 -9.74 30.09 40.34
N ILE A 235 -8.95 31.16 40.46
CA ILE A 235 -8.13 31.43 41.64
C ILE A 235 -9.12 31.72 42.78
N PRO A 236 -9.18 30.92 43.86
CA PRO A 236 -10.02 31.25 44.99
C PRO A 236 -9.47 32.53 45.63
N PHE A 237 -10.29 33.59 45.59
CA PHE A 237 -10.01 34.87 46.22
C PHE A 237 -9.97 34.66 47.75
N ALA A 238 -8.78 34.67 48.35
CA ALA A 238 -8.61 34.64 49.79
C ALA A 238 -9.07 35.99 50.37
N GLY A 239 -10.34 36.06 50.78
CA GLY A 239 -10.89 37.21 51.51
C GLY A 239 -10.41 37.22 52.95
N THR A 240 -9.52 38.15 53.28
CA THR A 240 -9.19 38.52 54.66
C THR A 240 -10.36 39.33 55.24
N VAL A 241 -11.05 38.77 56.24
CA VAL A 241 -12.11 39.47 56.97
C VAL A 241 -11.45 40.45 57.94
N GLY A 242 -11.51 41.74 57.64
CA GLY A 242 -11.08 42.81 58.56
C GLY A 242 -12.18 43.10 59.58
N GLU A 243 -11.84 42.96 60.86
CA GLU A 243 -12.67 43.40 62.00
C GLU A 243 -12.86 44.92 61.98
N TYR A 244 -14.11 45.39 62.02
CA TYR A 244 -14.43 46.80 62.27
C TYR A 244 -14.85 46.97 63.73
N SER A 245 -14.00 47.67 64.49
CA SER A 245 -14.31 48.22 65.81
C SER A 245 -15.22 49.44 65.66
N VAL A 246 -16.38 49.42 66.33
CA VAL A 246 -17.33 50.54 66.35
C VAL A 246 -16.99 51.46 67.52
N GLY A 247 -16.50 52.66 67.19
CA GLY A 247 -16.24 53.73 68.14
C GLY A 247 -17.52 54.41 68.62
N THR A 248 -17.59 54.61 69.93
CA THR A 248 -18.55 55.43 70.68
C THR A 248 -18.69 56.84 70.12
N PHE A 249 -19.93 57.26 69.88
CA PHE A 249 -20.30 58.68 69.71
C PHE A 249 -20.91 59.20 71.01
N GLU A 250 -20.29 60.25 71.54
CA GLU A 250 -20.74 61.04 72.68
C GLU A 250 -21.00 62.49 72.21
N LYS A 251 -21.91 63.19 72.91
CA LYS A 251 -22.31 64.62 72.83
C LYS A 251 -23.52 64.92 71.92
N GLN A 252 -24.45 65.80 72.29
CA GLN A 252 -24.54 66.77 73.39
C GLN A 252 -26.02 67.10 73.65
#